data_AF-A0A1V5N9S4-F1
#
_entry.id   AF-A0A1V5N9S4-F1
#
_cell.length_a   1.000
_cell.length_b   1.000
_cell.length_c   1.000
_cell.angle_alpha   90.00
_cell.angle_beta   90.00
_cell.angle_gamma   90.00
#
_symmetry.space_group_name_H-M   'P 1'
#
loop_
_entity.id
_entity.type
_entity.pdbx_description
1 polymer ?
#
loop_
_entity_poly.entity_id
_entity_poly.type
_entity_poly.pdbx_seq_one_letter_code
_entity_poly.pdbx_strand_id
1 'polypeptide(L)' 'MIVVQGLPDPRCGIICPKCGCRDWRVTNTLVHNGSIIRYRVCRNCGRKVRTKERIDSKVV' A
#
# COMPACT_ATOMS: atom_id res chain seq x y z
N MET A 1 24.24 18.59 2.25
CA MET A 1 22.90 18.25 1.74
C MET A 1 22.34 17.14 2.62
N ILE A 2 21.54 17.48 3.62
CA ILE A 2 20.91 16.48 4.49
C ILE A 2 19.59 16.10 3.81
N VAL A 3 19.52 14.90 3.27
CA VAL A 3 18.24 14.28 2.87
C VAL A 3 17.48 13.96 4.16
N VAL A 4 16.70 14.91 4.65
CA VAL A 4 15.63 14.64 5.61
C VAL A 4 14.58 13.78 4.90
N GLN A 5 14.76 12.46 4.95
CA GLN A 5 13.69 11.53 4.63
C GLN A 5 12.66 11.64 5.75
N GLY A 6 11.77 12.64 5.64
CA GLY A 6 10.61 12.75 6.50
C GLY A 6 9.84 11.43 6.46
N LEU A 7 9.61 10.84 7.63
CA LEU A 7 8.79 9.65 7.75
C LEU A 7 7.46 9.93 7.01
N PRO A 8 7.04 9.07 6.05
CA PRO A 8 5.81 9.31 5.33
C PRO A 8 4.67 9.46 6.34
N ASP A 9 3.94 10.58 6.26
CA ASP A 9 2.82 10.84 7.16
C ASP A 9 1.91 9.61 7.16
N PRO A 10 1.66 8.97 8.32
CA PRO A 10 0.89 7.73 8.38
C PRO A 10 -0.56 7.91 7.90
N ARG A 11 -1.05 9.14 7.77
CA ARG A 11 -2.34 9.48 7.17
C ARG A 11 -2.30 9.47 5.64
N CYS A 12 -1.11 9.57 5.05
CA CYS A 12 -0.92 9.42 3.62
C CYS A 12 -0.94 7.92 3.29
N GLY A 13 -1.95 7.49 2.54
CA GLY A 13 -2.00 6.13 1.99
C GLY A 13 -0.72 5.76 1.22
N ILE A 14 -0.62 4.48 0.83
CA ILE A 14 0.58 3.89 0.22
C ILE A 14 1.03 4.71 -1.01
N ILE A 15 2.27 5.21 -1.00
CA ILE A 15 2.84 5.94 -2.13
C ILE A 15 3.37 4.96 -3.20
N CYS A 16 3.08 5.23 -4.47
CA CYS A 16 3.65 4.48 -5.57
C CYS A 16 5.14 4.76 -5.72
N PRO A 17 6.04 3.77 -5.53
CA PRO A 17 7.47 3.99 -5.60
C PRO A 17 7.98 4.27 -7.02
N LYS A 18 7.14 4.10 -8.05
CA LYS A 18 7.49 4.41 -9.45
C LYS A 18 7.19 5.87 -9.82
N CYS A 19 6.10 6.45 -9.33
CA CYS A 19 5.61 7.74 -9.83
C CYS A 19 5.08 8.69 -8.75
N GLY A 20 5.18 8.34 -7.46
CA GLY A 20 4.71 9.17 -6.35
C GLY A 20 3.18 9.26 -6.18
N CYS A 21 2.39 8.70 -7.10
CA CYS A 21 0.93 8.68 -7.01
C CYS A 21 0.44 7.88 -5.78
N ARG A 22 -0.72 8.26 -5.23
CA ARG A 22 -1.33 7.64 -4.04
C ARG A 22 -2.67 6.94 -4.33
N ASP A 23 -3.19 7.05 -5.55
CA ASP A 23 -4.45 6.41 -5.97
C ASP A 23 -4.17 4.99 -6.49
N TRP A 24 -4.60 4.01 -5.72
CA TRP A 24 -4.49 2.58 -6.02
C TRP A 24 -5.88 1.98 -6.20
N ARG A 25 -6.19 1.52 -7.42
CA ARG A 25 -7.44 0.82 -7.72
C ARG A 25 -7.30 -0.65 -7.37
N VAL A 26 -8.22 -1.17 -6.57
CA VAL A 26 -8.29 -2.60 -6.27
C VAL A 26 -8.82 -3.32 -7.51
N THR A 27 -8.07 -4.30 -8.00
CA THR A 27 -8.46 -5.11 -9.15
C THR A 27 -8.95 -6.49 -8.76
N ASN A 28 -8.50 -7.01 -7.61
CA ASN A 28 -8.94 -8.30 -7.11
C ASN A 28 -8.78 -8.37 -5.59
N THR A 29 -9.67 -9.09 -4.92
CA THR A 29 -9.60 -9.41 -3.48
C THR A 29 -9.67 -10.92 -3.32
N LEU A 30 -8.67 -11.50 -2.66
CA LEU A 30 -8.59 -12.92 -2.35
C LEU A 30 -8.58 -13.13 -0.84
N VAL A 31 -9.29 -14.15 -0.37
CA VAL A 31 -9.15 -14.67 0.98
C VAL A 31 -8.27 -15.92 0.89
N HIS A 32 -7.12 -15.92 1.58
CA HIS A 32 -6.17 -17.03 1.53
C HIS A 32 -5.46 -17.21 2.87
N ASN A 33 -5.45 -18.44 3.40
CA ASN A 33 -4.86 -18.81 4.68
C ASN A 33 -5.22 -17.83 5.82
N GLY A 34 -6.52 -17.58 5.99
CA GLY A 34 -7.04 -16.68 7.02
C GLY A 34 -6.65 -15.21 6.86
N SER A 35 -6.21 -14.78 5.67
CA SER A 35 -5.80 -13.40 5.41
C SER A 35 -6.48 -12.83 4.17
N ILE A 36 -6.77 -11.52 4.21
CA ILE A 36 -7.27 -10.79 3.05
C ILE A 36 -6.08 -10.27 2.24
N ILE A 37 -6.03 -10.64 0.97
CA ILE A 37 -5.05 -10.17 -0.02
C ILE A 37 -5.80 -9.30 -1.03
N ARG A 38 -5.26 -8.13 -1.34
CA ARG A 38 -5.79 -7.26 -2.40
C ARG A 38 -4.73 -6.99 -3.44
N TYR A 39 -5.06 -7.22 -4.70
CA TYR A 39 -4.27 -6.78 -5.84
C TYR A 39 -4.70 -5.37 -6.20
N ARG A 40 -3.72 -4.49 -6.36
CA ARG A 40 -3.96 -3.09 -6.65
C ARG A 40 -3.14 -2.64 -7.83
N VAL A 41 -3.68 -1.67 -8.56
CA VAL A 41 -3.04 -1.03 -9.71
C VAL A 41 -2.97 0.47 -9.47
N CYS A 42 -1.77 1.05 -9.62
CA CYS A 42 -1.57 2.48 -9.56
C CYS A 42 -2.33 3.13 -10.72
N ARG A 43 -3.22 4.08 -10.41
CA ARG A 43 -4.02 4.77 -11.43
C ARG A 43 -3.16 5.51 -12.45
N ASN A 44 -2.02 6.06 -12.02
CA ASN A 44 -1.19 6.91 -12.87
C ASN A 44 -0.25 6.10 -13.79
N CYS A 45 0.50 5.14 -13.23
CA CYS A 45 1.56 4.45 -13.99
C CYS A 45 1.28 2.96 -14.27
N GLY A 46 0.11 2.44 -13.86
CA GLY A 46 -0.28 1.05 -14.07
C GLY A 46 0.48 0.01 -13.23
N ARG A 47 1.38 0.43 -12.33
CA ARG A 47 2.15 -0.49 -11.48
C ARG A 47 1.20 -1.37 -10.67
N LYS A 48 1.43 -2.69 -10.68
CA LYS A 48 0.66 -3.67 -9.91
C LYS A 48 1.36 -3.98 -8.59
N VAL A 49 0.60 -4.06 -7.50
CA VAL A 49 1.09 -4.45 -6.17
C VAL A 49 0.09 -5.38 -5.49
N ARG A 50 0.58 -6.18 -4.54
CA ARG A 50 -0.23 -7.03 -3.67
C ARG A 50 -0.11 -6.50 -2.24
N THR A 51 -1.24 -6.22 -1.60
CA THR A 51 -1.29 -5.88 -0.17
C THR A 51 -1.91 -7.04 0.60
N LYS A 52 -1.35 -7.39 1.76
CA LYS A 52 -1.91 -8.37 2.68
C LYS A 52 -2.33 -7.64 3.96
N GLU A 53 -3.58 -7.78 4.35
CA GLU A 53 -4.07 -7.29 5.64
C GLU A 53 -3.61 -8.27 6.74
N ARG A 54 -3.08 -7.74 7.83
CA ARG A 54 -2.70 -8.49 9.02
C ARG A 54 -3.19 -7.72 10.24
N ILE A 55 -3.81 -8.43 11.19
CA ILE A 55 -4.05 -7.91 12.53
C ILE A 55 -2.73 -8.08 13.28
N ASP A 56 -2.14 -6.98 13.72
CA ASP A 56 -0.95 -7.01 14.58
C ASP A 56 -1.40 -7.08 16.04
N SER A 57 -0.74 -7.90 16.85
CA SER A 57 -1.11 -8.15 18.25
C SER A 57 -0.66 -7.05 19.22
N LYS A 58 -0.12 -5.93 18.73
CA LYS A 58 0.07 -4.73 19.56
C LYS A 58 -1.28 -4.18 19.96
N VAL A 59 -1.73 -4.62 21.14
CA VAL A 59 -2.81 -4.03 21.93
C VAL A 59 -2.59 -2.52 21.94
N VAL A 60 -3.62 -1.78 21.52
CA VAL A 60 -3.71 -0.32 21.66
C VAL A 60 -4.18 -0.02 23.08
#